data_AF-A0A6S7IXT4-F1
#
_entry.id   AF-A0A6S7IXT4-F1
#
_cell.length_a   1.000
_cell.length_b   1.000
_cell.length_c   1.000
_cell.angle_alpha   90.00
_cell.angle_beta   90.00
_cell.angle_gamma   90.00
#
_symmetry.space_group_name_H-M   'P 1'
#
loop_
_entity.id
_entity.type
_entity.pdbx_description
1 polymer ?
#
loop_
_entity_poly.entity_id
_entity_poly.type
_entity_poly.pdbx_seq_one_letter_code
_entity_poly.pdbx_strand_id
1 'polypeptide(L)'
;GPQSAMMIFKFCVGAGWFSLPAAFRYSGVLVGVICIFVCGALTIYGMQRLIQTSWEVARRTGTDTAYFGDIGAACGKLLSEKCELIGRLIVNIILSIAAFSMAFPMMLFIADMWKQAFEEQDIVQLDIAVWILIVYVLVLPSIFIRRPDFLAWGSIIANIFEVITITAVFVNVFSTSSSWKVNNTVQWSKLPLTIGVVFFAFEIAPF
;
A
#
# COMPACT_ATOMS: atom_id res chain seq x y z
N GLY A 1 -21.49 9.08 3.84
CA GLY A 1 -22.46 8.10 4.40
C GLY A 1 -21.75 6.82 4.79
N PRO A 2 -22.43 5.81 5.37
CA PRO A 2 -21.82 4.55 5.80
C PRO A 2 -21.13 3.78 4.66
N GLN A 3 -21.64 3.88 3.42
CA GLN A 3 -20.99 3.33 2.22
C GLN A 3 -19.64 3.99 1.90
N SER A 4 -19.53 5.31 2.11
CA SER A 4 -18.27 6.05 1.96
C SER A 4 -17.24 5.62 3.00
N ALA A 5 -17.67 5.42 4.25
CA ALA A 5 -16.78 4.98 5.33
C ALA A 5 -16.26 3.55 5.10
N MET A 6 -17.11 2.65 4.58
CA MET A 6 -16.75 1.28 4.27
C MET A 6 -15.80 1.19 3.07
N MET A 7 -15.98 2.06 2.06
CA MET A 7 -15.07 2.19 0.93
C MET A 7 -13.72 2.76 1.37
N ILE A 8 -13.72 3.79 2.24
CA ILE A 8 -12.49 4.35 2.83
C ILE A 8 -11.76 3.30 3.68
N PHE A 9 -12.47 2.51 4.49
CA PHE A 9 -11.84 1.45 5.29
C PHE A 9 -11.17 0.39 4.40
N LYS A 10 -11.85 -0.06 3.34
CA LYS A 10 -11.26 -0.95 2.31
C LYS A 10 -10.07 -0.32 1.57
N PHE A 11 -10.04 1.01 1.49
CA PHE A 11 -8.95 1.76 0.87
C PHE A 11 -7.75 1.94 1.82
N CYS A 12 -8.01 2.04 3.13
CA CYS A 12 -7.00 2.15 4.17
C CYS A 12 -6.37 0.80 4.54
N VAL A 13 -7.13 -0.29 4.48
CA VAL A 13 -6.61 -1.64 4.68
C VAL A 13 -6.21 -2.20 3.32
N GLY A 14 -5.10 -1.69 2.79
CA GLY A 14 -4.47 -2.28 1.60
C GLY A 14 -3.74 -3.57 1.96
N ALA A 15 -3.31 -4.33 0.94
CA ALA A 15 -2.45 -5.51 1.12
C ALA A 15 -1.15 -5.22 1.92
N GLY A 16 -0.78 -3.95 2.07
CA GLY A 16 0.35 -3.53 2.90
C GLY A 16 0.26 -3.91 4.38
N TRP A 17 -0.94 -4.19 4.91
CA TRP A 17 -1.06 -4.69 6.29
C TRP A 17 -0.38 -6.05 6.51
N PHE A 18 -0.28 -6.89 5.47
CA PHE A 18 0.42 -8.18 5.54
C PHE A 18 1.94 -8.02 5.74
N SER A 19 2.49 -6.85 5.41
CA SER A 19 3.90 -6.54 5.60
C SER A 19 4.22 -6.00 7.01
N LEU A 20 3.21 -5.56 7.77
CA LEU A 20 3.38 -5.02 9.12
C LEU A 20 3.96 -6.02 10.14
N PRO A 21 3.58 -7.32 10.16
CA PRO A 21 4.23 -8.31 11.02
C PRO A 21 5.74 -8.39 10.81
N ALA A 22 6.20 -8.28 9.56
CA ALA A 22 7.63 -8.24 9.24
C ALA A 22 8.29 -6.95 9.77
N ALA A 23 7.60 -5.80 9.68
CA ALA A 23 8.08 -4.54 10.25
C ALA A 23 8.25 -4.61 11.78
N PHE A 24 7.28 -5.20 12.49
CA PHE A 24 7.37 -5.39 13.94
C PHE A 24 8.51 -6.35 14.34
N ARG A 25 8.79 -7.36 13.51
CA ARG A 25 9.93 -8.27 13.73
C ARG A 25 11.29 -7.56 13.67
N TYR A 26 11.43 -6.53 12.84
CA TYR A 26 12.69 -5.78 12.69
C TYR A 26 12.87 -4.67 13.72
N SER A 27 11.79 -3.97 14.08
CA SER A 27 11.85 -2.80 14.96
C SER A 27 11.49 -3.09 16.42
N GLY A 28 10.88 -4.24 16.72
CA GLY A 28 10.23 -4.48 18.01
C GLY A 28 8.87 -3.80 18.08
N VAL A 29 8.00 -4.29 18.97
CA VAL A 29 6.59 -3.86 19.03
C VAL A 29 6.46 -2.38 19.41
N LEU A 30 7.24 -1.89 20.39
CA LEU A 30 7.10 -0.51 20.87
C LEU A 30 7.50 0.50 19.80
N VAL A 31 8.68 0.32 19.19
CA VAL A 31 9.18 1.22 18.14
C VAL A 31 8.30 1.13 16.89
N GLY A 32 7.87 -0.08 16.50
CA GLY A 32 6.97 -0.27 15.38
C GLY A 32 5.64 0.47 15.56
N VAL A 33 5.04 0.42 16.76
CA VAL A 33 3.80 1.16 17.07
C VAL A 33 4.01 2.67 16.97
N ILE A 34 5.12 3.19 17.51
CA ILE A 34 5.45 4.62 17.40
C ILE A 34 5.63 5.02 15.92
N CYS A 35 6.39 4.23 15.15
CA CYS A 35 6.57 4.47 13.72
C CYS A 35 5.25 4.49 12.97
N ILE A 36 4.32 3.58 13.29
CA ILE A 36 2.97 3.54 12.71
C ILE A 36 2.22 4.84 12.97
N PHE A 37 2.17 5.32 14.21
CA PHE A 37 1.48 6.57 14.53
C PHE A 37 2.09 7.77 13.81
N VAL A 38 3.43 7.87 13.80
CA VAL A 38 4.13 8.98 13.15
C VAL A 38 3.93 8.96 11.63
N CYS A 39 4.14 7.81 10.99
CA CYS A 39 3.97 7.68 9.54
C CYS A 39 2.50 7.90 9.15
N GLY A 40 1.56 7.32 9.89
CA GLY A 40 0.13 7.53 9.67
C GLY A 40 -0.26 9.01 9.78
N ALA A 41 0.21 9.72 10.81
CA ALA A 41 -0.05 11.16 10.97
C ALA A 41 0.54 11.98 9.81
N LEU A 42 1.76 11.67 9.38
CA LEU A 42 2.41 12.34 8.24
C LEU A 42 1.65 12.09 6.94
N THR A 43 1.22 10.86 6.68
CA THR A 43 0.44 10.52 5.48
C THR A 43 -0.91 11.21 5.47
N ILE A 44 -1.63 11.22 6.60
CA ILE A 44 -2.91 11.94 6.73
C ILE A 44 -2.72 13.43 6.49
N TYR A 45 -1.69 14.04 7.10
CA TYR A 45 -1.38 15.45 6.90
C TYR A 45 -1.05 15.76 5.43
N GLY A 46 -0.27 14.90 4.78
CA GLY A 46 0.05 15.01 3.35
C GLY A 46 -1.20 14.96 2.47
N MET A 47 -2.09 13.99 2.70
CA MET A 47 -3.36 13.87 1.98
C MET A 47 -4.27 15.09 2.17
N GLN A 48 -4.39 15.60 3.40
CA GLN A 48 -5.18 16.79 3.68
C GLN A 48 -4.68 18.00 2.89
N ARG A 49 -3.36 18.22 2.85
CA ARG A 49 -2.76 19.30 2.05
C ARG A 49 -2.96 19.10 0.56
N LEU A 50 -2.86 17.86 0.09
CA LEU A 50 -3.03 17.51 -1.31
C LEU A 50 -4.47 17.78 -1.78
N ILE A 51 -5.47 17.40 -0.97
CA ILE A 51 -6.89 17.68 -1.23
C ILE A 51 -7.13 19.19 -1.23
N GLN A 52 -6.63 19.94 -0.25
CA GLN A 52 -6.79 21.40 -0.23
C GLN A 52 -6.22 22.05 -1.51
N THR A 53 -5.06 21.56 -1.97
CA THR A 53 -4.41 22.08 -3.17
C THR A 53 -5.17 21.68 -4.43
N SER A 54 -5.69 20.44 -4.53
CA SER A 54 -6.47 20.00 -5.68
C SER A 54 -7.75 20.81 -5.84
N TRP A 55 -8.43 21.12 -4.75
CA TRP A 55 -9.62 21.98 -4.73
C TRP A 55 -9.30 23.41 -5.20
N GLU A 56 -8.21 23.99 -4.71
CA GLU A 56 -7.81 25.35 -5.11
C GLU A 56 -7.39 25.41 -6.59
N VAL A 57 -6.72 24.38 -7.10
CA VAL A 57 -6.33 24.27 -8.52
C VAL A 57 -7.55 24.06 -9.43
N ALA A 58 -8.49 23.21 -9.03
CA ALA A 58 -9.76 23.00 -9.72
C ALA A 58 -10.55 24.32 -9.81
N ARG A 59 -10.64 25.06 -8.69
CA ARG A 59 -11.31 26.36 -8.61
C ARG A 59 -10.68 27.42 -9.52
N ARG A 60 -9.35 27.46 -9.64
CA ARG A 60 -8.63 28.43 -10.49
C ARG A 60 -8.71 28.11 -11.97
N THR A 61 -8.73 26.83 -12.32
CA THR A 61 -8.78 26.36 -13.72
C THR A 61 -10.22 26.28 -14.24
N GLY A 62 -11.22 26.28 -13.35
CA GLY A 62 -12.63 26.14 -13.71
C GLY A 62 -13.00 24.71 -14.12
N THR A 63 -12.25 23.71 -13.67
CA THR A 63 -12.49 22.28 -13.94
C THR A 63 -13.15 21.61 -12.74
N ASP A 64 -14.05 20.66 -12.97
CA ASP A 64 -14.72 19.90 -11.89
C ASP A 64 -13.76 19.01 -11.09
N THR A 65 -12.63 18.61 -11.70
CA THR A 65 -11.60 17.78 -11.07
C THR A 65 -10.21 18.25 -11.48
N ALA A 66 -9.25 18.24 -10.55
CA ALA A 66 -7.83 18.45 -10.83
C ALA A 66 -7.07 17.14 -10.58
N TYR A 67 -6.39 16.63 -11.62
CA TYR A 67 -5.53 15.45 -11.46
C TYR A 67 -4.21 15.86 -10.83
N PHE A 68 -3.47 14.89 -10.25
CA PHE A 68 -2.17 15.18 -9.63
C PHE A 68 -1.18 15.88 -10.56
N GLY A 69 -1.19 15.52 -11.85
CA GLY A 69 -0.39 16.21 -12.87
C GLY A 69 -0.75 17.70 -13.02
N ASP A 70 -2.02 18.07 -12.83
CA ASP A 70 -2.49 19.46 -12.93
C ASP A 70 -2.09 20.26 -11.68
N ILE A 71 -2.04 19.60 -10.51
CA ILE A 71 -1.45 20.18 -9.29
C ILE A 71 0.03 20.48 -9.52
N GLY A 72 0.77 19.54 -10.13
CA GLY A 72 2.17 19.74 -10.53
C GLY A 72 2.36 20.89 -11.51
N ALA A 73 1.47 21.00 -12.50
CA ALA A 73 1.45 22.07 -13.48
C ALA A 73 1.23 23.44 -12.82
N ALA A 74 0.26 23.54 -11.92
CA ALA A 74 -0.04 24.76 -11.18
C ALA A 74 1.13 25.20 -10.29
N CYS A 75 1.81 24.25 -9.62
CA CYS A 75 3.04 24.52 -8.87
C CYS A 75 4.18 24.99 -9.79
N GLY A 76 4.35 24.38 -10.96
CA GLY A 76 5.34 24.81 -11.95
C GLY A 76 5.09 26.23 -12.48
N LYS A 77 3.82 26.57 -12.70
CA LYS A 77 3.39 27.90 -13.18
C LYS A 77 3.67 29.02 -12.17
N LEU A 78 3.64 28.73 -10.86
CA LEU A 78 4.05 29.68 -9.82
C LEU A 78 5.54 30.06 -9.91
N LEU A 79 6.38 29.16 -10.43
CA LEU A 79 7.81 29.41 -10.60
C LEU A 79 8.10 30.13 -11.94
N SER A 80 7.46 29.69 -13.02
CA SER A 80 7.53 30.34 -14.34
C SER A 80 6.44 29.80 -15.27
N GLU A 81 5.88 30.63 -16.17
CA GLU A 81 4.90 30.18 -17.17
C GLU A 81 5.44 29.05 -18.08
N LYS A 82 6.76 29.00 -18.30
CA LYS A 82 7.39 27.94 -19.10
C LYS A 82 7.60 26.62 -18.34
N CYS A 83 7.47 26.65 -17.01
CA CYS A 83 7.70 25.49 -16.13
C CYS A 83 6.44 24.67 -15.86
N GLU A 84 5.28 25.07 -16.38
CA GLU A 84 4.01 24.35 -16.23
C GLU A 84 4.10 22.90 -16.73
N LEU A 85 4.60 22.71 -17.96
CA LEU A 85 4.77 21.38 -18.56
C LEU A 85 5.78 20.51 -17.80
N ILE A 86 6.86 21.14 -17.31
CA ILE A 86 7.92 20.47 -16.56
C ILE A 86 7.38 19.97 -15.21
N GLY A 87 6.62 20.81 -14.50
CA GLY A 87 5.99 20.44 -13.24
C GLY A 87 5.03 19.26 -13.39
N ARG A 88 4.22 19.25 -14.46
CA ARG A 88 3.33 18.13 -14.78
C ARG A 88 4.11 16.84 -15.05
N LEU A 89 5.18 16.92 -15.83
CA LEU A 89 6.01 15.77 -16.18
C LEU A 89 6.67 15.17 -14.94
N ILE A 90 7.27 16.00 -14.07
CA ILE A 90 7.93 15.57 -12.84
C ILE A 90 6.95 14.82 -11.94
N VAL A 91 5.75 15.38 -11.70
CA VAL A 91 4.75 14.73 -10.83
C VAL A 91 4.29 13.40 -11.42
N ASN A 92 4.02 13.34 -12.72
CA ASN A 92 3.62 12.09 -13.37
C ASN A 92 4.72 11.02 -13.31
N ILE A 93 6.00 11.40 -13.48
CA ILE A 93 7.13 10.48 -13.35
C ILE A 93 7.24 9.96 -11.91
N ILE A 94 7.17 10.84 -10.91
CA ILE A 94 7.24 10.45 -9.50
C ILE A 94 6.09 9.49 -9.14
N LEU A 95 4.87 9.78 -9.60
CA LEU A 95 3.71 8.90 -9.39
C LEU A 95 3.89 7.54 -10.06
N SER A 96 4.45 7.52 -11.27
CA SER A 96 4.73 6.28 -11.99
C SER A 96 5.80 5.45 -11.27
N ILE A 97 6.84 6.09 -10.76
CA ILE A 97 7.88 5.44 -9.95
C ILE A 97 7.27 4.90 -8.66
N ALA A 98 6.45 5.68 -7.95
CA ALA A 98 5.77 5.24 -6.73
C ALA A 98 4.89 4.00 -7.00
N ALA A 99 4.05 4.03 -8.03
CA ALA A 99 3.21 2.89 -8.40
C ALA A 99 4.04 1.63 -8.73
N PHE A 100 5.17 1.80 -9.42
CA PHE A 100 6.10 0.70 -9.69
C PHE A 100 6.75 0.17 -8.42
N SER A 101 7.23 1.07 -7.55
CA SER A 101 7.81 0.72 -6.25
C SER A 101 6.83 -0.02 -5.35
N MET A 102 5.52 0.18 -5.50
CA MET A 102 4.49 -0.57 -4.78
C MET A 102 4.29 -1.97 -5.36
N ALA A 103 4.25 -2.10 -6.68
CA ALA A 103 3.90 -3.34 -7.35
C ALA A 103 4.96 -4.45 -7.21
N PHE A 104 6.25 -4.11 -7.29
CA PHE A 104 7.33 -5.10 -7.28
C PHE A 104 7.45 -5.84 -5.94
N PRO A 105 7.57 -5.15 -4.79
CA PRO A 105 7.62 -5.80 -3.49
C PRO A 105 6.36 -6.61 -3.19
N MET A 106 5.18 -6.18 -3.67
CA MET A 106 3.93 -6.94 -3.53
C MET A 106 3.99 -8.29 -4.25
N MET A 107 4.50 -8.33 -5.48
CA MET A 107 4.68 -9.60 -6.19
C MET A 107 5.65 -10.53 -5.46
N LEU A 108 6.77 -9.98 -4.95
CA LEU A 108 7.73 -10.76 -4.14
C LEU A 108 7.09 -11.31 -2.87
N PHE A 109 6.30 -10.49 -2.19
CA PHE A 109 5.62 -10.87 -0.96
C PHE A 109 4.59 -11.99 -1.19
N ILE A 110 3.78 -11.87 -2.25
CA ILE A 110 2.81 -12.92 -2.62
C ILE A 110 3.52 -14.22 -2.98
N ALA A 111 4.63 -14.15 -3.73
CA ALA A 111 5.43 -15.32 -4.06
C ALA A 111 6.00 -16.02 -2.82
N ASP A 112 6.47 -15.25 -1.83
CA ASP A 112 6.96 -15.77 -0.56
C ASP A 112 5.84 -16.43 0.26
N MET A 113 4.66 -15.82 0.31
CA MET A 113 3.49 -16.41 0.97
C MET A 113 3.06 -17.74 0.31
N TRP A 114 3.06 -17.80 -1.02
CA TRP A 114 2.70 -19.02 -1.74
C TRP A 114 3.75 -20.11 -1.53
N LYS A 115 5.03 -19.77 -1.59
CA LYS A 115 6.11 -20.70 -1.29
C LYS A 115 5.92 -21.33 0.10
N GLN A 116 5.70 -20.51 1.12
CA GLN A 116 5.47 -20.99 2.50
C GLN A 116 4.24 -21.91 2.57
N ALA A 117 3.13 -21.52 1.95
CA ALA A 117 1.89 -22.31 1.97
C ALA A 117 2.04 -23.71 1.31
N PHE A 118 2.83 -23.81 0.23
CA PHE A 118 3.06 -25.09 -0.46
C PHE A 118 4.15 -25.94 0.20
N GLU A 119 5.16 -25.32 0.81
CA GLU A 119 6.19 -26.03 1.58
C GLU A 119 5.62 -26.64 2.86
N GLU A 120 4.70 -25.96 3.55
CA GLU A 120 4.04 -26.49 4.76
C GLU A 120 3.20 -27.75 4.50
N GLN A 121 2.68 -27.90 3.28
CA GLN A 121 1.86 -29.05 2.87
C GLN A 121 2.70 -30.17 2.19
N ASP A 122 4.03 -30.00 2.12
CA ASP A 122 4.99 -30.89 1.47
C ASP A 122 4.63 -31.26 0.02
N ILE A 123 3.97 -30.34 -0.69
CA ILE A 123 3.46 -30.59 -2.06
C ILE A 123 4.59 -30.38 -3.07
N VAL A 124 5.24 -29.21 -3.04
CA VAL A 124 6.31 -28.85 -3.98
C VAL A 124 7.33 -27.92 -3.33
N GLN A 125 8.62 -28.26 -3.44
CA GLN A 125 9.73 -27.40 -3.05
C GLN A 125 10.35 -26.78 -4.30
N LEU A 126 9.99 -25.53 -4.59
CA LEU A 126 10.55 -24.76 -5.71
C LEU A 126 11.35 -23.57 -5.19
N ASP A 127 12.33 -23.15 -5.99
CA ASP A 127 13.06 -21.92 -5.70
C ASP A 127 12.14 -20.69 -5.78
N ILE A 128 12.45 -19.66 -4.97
CA ILE A 128 11.64 -18.43 -4.90
C ILE A 128 11.56 -17.73 -6.26
N ALA A 129 12.60 -17.82 -7.09
CA ALA A 129 12.60 -17.24 -8.43
C ALA A 129 11.49 -17.83 -9.33
N VAL A 130 11.20 -19.13 -9.17
CA VAL A 130 10.14 -19.81 -9.92
C VAL A 130 8.76 -19.35 -9.42
N TRP A 131 8.59 -19.20 -8.10
CA TRP A 131 7.36 -18.65 -7.53
C TRP A 131 7.10 -17.20 -7.99
N ILE A 132 8.13 -16.37 -8.04
CA ILE A 132 8.04 -14.99 -8.57
C ILE A 132 7.59 -15.00 -10.04
N LEU A 133 8.15 -15.90 -10.86
CA LEU A 133 7.77 -16.04 -12.26
C LEU A 133 6.31 -16.47 -12.40
N ILE A 134 5.85 -17.43 -11.59
CA ILE A 134 4.45 -17.91 -11.58
C ILE A 134 3.50 -16.76 -11.22
N VAL A 135 3.79 -16.03 -10.14
CA VAL A 135 2.99 -14.87 -9.71
C VAL A 135 2.97 -13.79 -10.80
N TYR A 136 4.12 -13.50 -11.41
CA TYR A 136 4.20 -12.52 -12.50
C TYR A 136 3.34 -12.92 -13.70
N VAL A 137 3.42 -14.17 -14.15
CA VAL A 137 2.61 -14.70 -15.26
C VAL A 137 1.12 -14.66 -14.93
N LEU A 138 0.73 -14.86 -13.67
CA LEU A 138 -0.66 -14.81 -13.22
C LEU A 138 -1.21 -13.38 -13.12
N VAL A 139 -0.37 -12.41 -12.76
CA VAL A 139 -0.73 -10.98 -12.68
C VAL A 139 -0.70 -10.31 -14.05
N LEU A 140 0.13 -10.76 -14.99
CA LEU A 140 0.28 -10.13 -16.31
C LEU A 140 -1.05 -9.98 -17.10
N PRO A 141 -1.97 -10.96 -17.11
CA PRO A 141 -3.29 -10.81 -17.71
C PRO A 141 -4.13 -9.68 -17.11
N SER A 142 -3.93 -9.34 -15.81
CA SER A 142 -4.72 -8.29 -15.16
C SER A 142 -4.44 -6.91 -15.72
N ILE A 143 -3.23 -6.69 -16.28
CA ILE A 143 -2.83 -5.45 -16.94
C ILE A 143 -3.63 -5.24 -18.24
N PHE A 144 -4.12 -6.32 -18.87
CA PHE A 144 -4.91 -6.26 -20.11
C PHE A 144 -6.41 -6.12 -19.87
N ILE A 145 -6.88 -6.13 -18.61
CA ILE A 145 -8.31 -6.03 -18.31
C ILE A 145 -8.78 -4.61 -18.57
N ARG A 146 -9.50 -4.43 -19.68
CA ARG A 146 -10.14 -3.16 -20.06
C ARG A 146 -11.52 -2.94 -19.42
N ARG A 147 -12.09 -3.97 -18.77
CA ARG A 147 -13.41 -3.89 -18.11
C ARG A 147 -13.24 -3.87 -16.58
N PRO A 148 -13.31 -2.69 -15.93
CA PRO A 148 -13.14 -2.57 -14.49
C PRO A 148 -14.26 -3.27 -13.69
N ASP A 149 -15.40 -3.56 -14.31
CA ASP A 149 -16.53 -4.23 -13.67
C ASP A 149 -16.17 -5.61 -13.11
N PHE A 150 -15.29 -6.35 -13.80
CA PHE A 150 -14.82 -7.66 -13.32
C PHE A 150 -13.90 -7.53 -12.10
N LEU A 151 -13.08 -6.47 -12.05
CA LEU A 151 -12.24 -6.18 -10.89
C LEU A 151 -13.07 -5.80 -9.66
N ALA A 152 -14.20 -5.12 -9.84
CA ALA A 152 -15.08 -4.75 -8.74
C ALA A 152 -15.64 -5.99 -8.03
N TRP A 153 -16.10 -7.00 -8.78
CA TRP A 153 -16.56 -8.27 -8.20
C TRP A 153 -15.41 -9.05 -7.54
N GLY A 154 -14.25 -9.11 -8.19
CA GLY A 154 -13.05 -9.75 -7.61
C GLY A 154 -12.63 -9.11 -6.28
N SER A 155 -12.68 -7.77 -6.19
CA SER A 155 -12.38 -7.03 -4.96
C SER A 155 -13.36 -7.41 -3.85
N ILE A 156 -14.67 -7.50 -4.12
CA ILE A 156 -15.65 -7.89 -3.11
C ILE A 156 -15.31 -9.26 -2.50
N ILE A 157 -14.96 -10.23 -3.34
CA ILE A 157 -14.55 -11.57 -2.89
C ILE A 157 -13.26 -11.49 -2.06
N ALA A 158 -12.25 -10.76 -2.54
CA ALA A 158 -10.99 -10.57 -1.81
C ALA A 158 -11.22 -9.95 -0.42
N ASN A 159 -12.10 -8.96 -0.31
CA ASN A 159 -12.47 -8.35 0.97
C ASN A 159 -13.09 -9.36 1.94
N ILE A 160 -13.87 -10.33 1.46
CA ILE A 160 -14.45 -11.38 2.32
C ILE A 160 -13.34 -12.29 2.85
N PHE A 161 -12.42 -12.72 1.98
CA PHE A 161 -11.24 -13.51 2.38
C PHE A 161 -10.35 -12.75 3.37
N GLU A 162 -10.21 -11.45 3.20
CA GLU A 162 -9.47 -10.59 4.12
C GLU A 162 -10.12 -10.57 5.51
N VAL A 163 -11.44 -10.38 5.61
CA VAL A 163 -12.16 -10.44 6.89
C VAL A 163 -12.00 -11.81 7.56
N ILE A 164 -12.07 -12.90 6.79
CA ILE A 164 -11.84 -14.26 7.29
C ILE A 164 -10.41 -14.38 7.84
N THR A 165 -9.41 -13.87 7.10
CA THR A 165 -8.00 -13.91 7.48
C THR A 165 -7.75 -13.12 8.76
N ILE A 166 -8.28 -11.90 8.86
CA ILE A 166 -8.26 -11.07 10.08
C ILE A 166 -8.81 -11.87 11.26
N THR A 167 -10.00 -12.44 11.09
CA THR A 167 -10.70 -13.17 12.15
C THR A 167 -9.89 -14.40 12.60
N ALA A 168 -9.34 -15.16 11.66
CA ALA A 168 -8.52 -16.33 11.95
C ALA A 168 -7.24 -15.95 12.72
N VAL A 169 -6.57 -14.87 12.32
CA VAL A 169 -5.39 -14.35 13.05
C VAL A 169 -5.77 -13.97 14.48
N PHE A 170 -6.87 -13.24 14.68
CA PHE A 170 -7.33 -12.87 16.02
C PHE A 170 -7.63 -14.11 16.89
N VAL A 171 -8.36 -15.09 16.35
CA VAL A 171 -8.66 -16.35 17.07
C VAL A 171 -7.38 -17.08 17.46
N ASN A 172 -6.41 -17.17 16.55
CA ASN A 172 -5.11 -17.82 16.84
C ASN A 172 -4.31 -17.10 17.92
N VAL A 173 -4.28 -15.76 17.88
CA VAL A 173 -3.59 -14.93 18.88
C VAL A 173 -4.24 -15.12 20.27
N PHE A 174 -5.57 -15.09 20.36
CA PHE A 174 -6.27 -15.25 21.64
C PHE A 174 -6.23 -16.69 22.18
N SER A 175 -6.22 -17.70 21.31
CA SER A 175 -6.20 -19.11 21.74
C SER A 175 -4.82 -19.60 22.18
N THR A 176 -3.74 -19.00 21.65
CA THR A 176 -2.35 -19.45 21.88
C THR A 176 -1.66 -18.69 23.04
N SER A 177 -2.16 -17.52 23.44
CA SER A 177 -1.44 -16.64 24.38
C SER A 177 -1.63 -17.03 25.85
N SER A 178 -0.82 -17.97 26.33
CA SER A 178 -0.62 -18.23 27.78
C SER A 178 0.43 -17.29 28.41
N SER A 179 1.25 -16.61 27.60
CA SER A 179 2.16 -15.56 28.09
C SER A 179 2.47 -14.51 27.02
N TRP A 180 2.06 -13.26 27.27
CA TRP A 180 2.39 -12.10 26.44
C TRP A 180 3.85 -11.69 26.66
N LYS A 181 4.81 -12.39 26.04
CA LYS A 181 6.21 -11.95 26.01
C LYS A 181 6.44 -11.11 24.77
N VAL A 182 6.41 -9.79 24.95
CA VAL A 182 6.77 -8.83 23.89
C VAL A 182 8.29 -8.75 23.82
N ASN A 183 8.88 -9.32 22.77
CA ASN A 183 10.30 -9.12 22.51
C ASN A 183 10.51 -7.72 21.91
N ASN A 184 11.14 -6.83 22.67
CA ASN A 184 11.38 -5.45 22.26
C ASN A 184 12.82 -5.22 21.77
N THR A 185 13.42 -6.23 21.14
CA THR A 185 14.78 -6.10 20.59
C THR A 185 14.74 -5.26 19.32
N VAL A 186 15.27 -4.03 19.39
CA VAL A 186 15.30 -3.09 18.26
C VAL A 186 16.56 -3.34 17.43
N GLN A 187 16.40 -3.68 16.14
CA GLN A 187 17.52 -3.71 15.20
C GLN A 187 17.66 -2.34 14.53
N TRP A 188 18.50 -1.47 15.10
CA TRP A 188 18.73 -0.12 14.58
C TRP A 188 19.15 -0.08 13.10
N SER A 189 19.87 -1.10 12.63
CA SER A 189 20.27 -1.23 11.22
C SER A 189 19.09 -1.48 10.26
N LYS A 190 17.98 -2.03 10.74
CA LYS A 190 16.76 -2.30 9.95
C LYS A 190 15.63 -1.32 10.22
N LEU A 191 15.91 -0.24 10.98
CA LEU A 191 14.94 0.81 11.24
C LEU A 191 14.48 1.52 9.94
N PRO A 192 15.37 1.90 9.00
CA PRO A 192 14.93 2.53 7.75
C PRO A 192 14.01 1.61 6.92
N LEU A 193 14.30 0.31 6.92
CA LEU A 193 13.45 -0.69 6.27
C LEU A 193 12.07 -0.76 6.91
N THR A 194 12.00 -0.73 8.25
CA THR A 194 10.73 -0.71 8.99
C THR A 194 9.90 0.51 8.60
N ILE A 195 10.52 1.70 8.57
CA ILE A 195 9.84 2.95 8.20
C ILE A 195 9.28 2.83 6.77
N GLY A 196 10.06 2.31 5.82
CA GLY A 196 9.60 2.09 4.44
C GLY A 196 8.41 1.15 4.35
N VAL A 197 8.43 0.02 5.09
CA VAL A 197 7.32 -0.95 5.13
C VAL A 197 6.06 -0.35 5.78
N VAL A 198 6.23 0.45 6.82
CA VAL A 198 5.11 1.15 7.48
C VAL A 198 4.52 2.22 6.55
N PHE A 199 5.34 3.03 5.87
CA PHE A 199 4.86 3.99 4.88
C PHE A 199 4.11 3.30 3.75
N PHE A 200 4.65 2.20 3.24
CA PHE A 200 4.01 1.35 2.25
C PHE A 200 2.63 0.83 2.71
N ALA A 201 2.50 0.43 3.98
CA ALA A 201 1.23 0.00 4.55
C ALA A 201 0.19 1.13 4.66
N PHE A 202 0.63 2.37 4.82
CA PHE A 202 -0.24 3.55 4.90
C PHE A 202 -0.45 4.27 3.58
N GLU A 203 0.25 3.87 2.52
CA GLU A 203 0.07 4.46 1.21
C GLU A 203 -1.26 3.98 0.64
N ILE A 204 -2.24 4.86 0.73
CA ILE A 204 -3.54 4.70 0.11
C ILE A 204 -3.33 4.99 -1.38
N ALA A 205 -3.38 3.95 -2.21
CA ALA A 205 -3.21 4.07 -3.65
C ALA A 205 -4.20 5.12 -4.20
N PRO A 206 -3.73 6.25 -4.78
CA PRO A 206 -4.64 7.24 -5.33
C PRO A 206 -5.22 6.70 -6.65
N PHE A 207 -6.51 6.37 -6.65
CA PHE A 207 -7.30 6.14 -7.86
C PHE A 207 -8.28 7.31 -8.04
#